data_AF-A0A354X4L9-F1
#
_entry.id   AF-A0A354X4L9-F1
#
_cell.length_a   1.000
_cell.length_b   1.000
_cell.length_c   1.000
_cell.angle_alpha   90.00
_cell.angle_beta   90.00
_cell.angle_gamma   90.00
#
_symmetry.space_group_name_H-M   'P 1'
#
loop_
_entity.id
_entity.type
_entity.pdbx_description
1 polymer ?
#
loop_
_entity_poly.entity_id
_entity_poly.type
_entity_poly.pdbx_seq_one_letter_code
_entity_poly.pdbx_strand_id
1 'polypeptide(L)'
;GKEGADEIENMMRNFRSNPAESLAGSPVTLIKDFVKLEAVDYIRDEKVALEMPTTSNVLQYFTEDGTKLSIRPSGTEPKIKFYI
;
A
#
# COMPACT_ATOMS: atom_id res chain seq x y z
N GLY A 1 -2.15 19.99 11.51
CA GLY A 1 -0.87 20.42 12.14
C GLY A 1 0.23 19.45 11.76
N LYS A 2 1.48 19.79 12.08
CA LYS A 2 2.67 18.95 11.79
C LYS A 2 2.55 17.54 12.37
N GLU A 3 2.06 17.42 13.61
CA GLU A 3 1.86 16.14 14.30
C GLU A 3 0.98 15.16 13.51
N GLY A 4 -0.16 15.63 12.97
CA GLY A 4 -1.04 14.78 12.16
C GLY A 4 -0.42 14.32 10.84
N ALA A 5 0.52 15.08 10.28
CA ALA A 5 1.27 14.63 9.10
C ALA A 5 2.27 13.53 9.47
N ASP A 6 3.00 13.70 10.58
CA ASP A 6 3.96 12.71 11.09
C ASP A 6 3.27 11.39 11.46
N GLU A 7 2.07 11.45 12.06
CA GLU A 7 1.23 10.28 12.34
C GLU A 7 0.87 9.51 11.07
N ILE A 8 0.46 10.21 10.01
CA ILE A 8 0.09 9.57 8.73
C ILE A 8 1.30 8.95 8.05
N GLU A 9 2.44 9.60 8.09
CA GLU A 9 3.68 8.99 7.59
C GLU A 9 4.03 7.73 8.36
N ASN A 10 3.88 7.74 9.69
CA ASN A 10 4.09 6.56 10.53
C ASN A 10 3.11 5.44 10.17
N MET A 11 1.84 5.74 9.92
CA MET A 11 0.87 4.75 9.44
C MET A 11 1.30 4.15 8.10
N MET A 12 1.72 4.98 7.14
CA MET A 12 2.20 4.50 5.84
C MET A 12 3.48 3.65 5.96
N ARG A 13 4.40 4.00 6.89
CA ARG A 13 5.57 3.17 7.20
C ARG A 13 5.15 1.84 7.83
N ASN A 14 4.17 1.84 8.72
CA ASN A 14 3.65 0.64 9.35
C ASN A 14 3.00 -0.29 8.32
N PHE A 15 2.14 0.21 7.42
CA PHE A 15 1.56 -0.62 6.37
C PHE A 15 2.62 -1.28 5.47
N ARG A 16 3.74 -0.59 5.20
CA ARG A 16 4.86 -1.15 4.42
C ARG A 16 5.67 -2.22 5.15
N SER A 17 5.95 -2.00 6.43
CA SER A 17 6.82 -2.88 7.22
C SER A 17 6.07 -4.05 7.84
N ASN A 18 4.77 -3.88 8.07
CA ASN A 18 3.86 -4.86 8.64
C ASN A 18 2.62 -4.97 7.72
N PRO A 19 2.78 -5.52 6.50
CA PRO A 19 1.65 -5.66 5.58
C PRO A 19 0.59 -6.60 6.15
N ALA A 20 -0.68 -6.31 5.87
CA ALA A 20 -1.77 -7.20 6.21
C ALA A 20 -1.69 -8.49 5.36
N GLU A 21 -1.84 -9.64 6.00
CA GLU A 21 -1.84 -10.95 5.32
C GLU A 21 -3.21 -11.29 4.72
N SER A 22 -4.28 -10.65 5.21
CA SER A 22 -5.63 -10.79 4.68
C SER A 22 -6.44 -9.50 4.82
N LEU A 23 -7.44 -9.33 3.96
CA LEU A 23 -8.44 -8.27 4.05
C LEU A 23 -9.83 -8.91 4.07
N ALA A 24 -10.63 -8.60 5.10
CA ALA A 24 -11.96 -9.19 5.30
C ALA A 24 -12.00 -10.74 5.23
N GLY A 25 -10.90 -11.40 5.62
CA GLY A 25 -10.77 -12.85 5.56
C GLY A 25 -10.27 -13.41 4.22
N SER A 26 -10.16 -12.59 3.17
CA SER A 26 -9.51 -12.98 1.92
C SER A 26 -8.00 -12.77 2.00
N PRO A 27 -7.16 -13.79 1.72
CA PRO A 27 -5.70 -13.65 1.73
C PRO A 27 -5.21 -12.58 0.74
N VAL A 28 -4.21 -11.81 1.13
CA VAL A 28 -3.50 -10.87 0.24
C VAL A 28 -2.56 -11.66 -0.65
N THR A 29 -2.71 -11.51 -1.96
CA THR A 29 -1.96 -12.26 -2.98
C THR A 29 -0.90 -11.41 -3.65
N LEU A 30 -1.08 -10.09 -3.70
CA LEU A 30 -0.14 -9.16 -4.31
C LEU A 30 -0.17 -7.82 -3.58
N ILE A 31 1.01 -7.27 -3.30
CA ILE A 31 1.17 -5.90 -2.82
C ILE A 31 2.01 -5.11 -3.82
N LYS A 32 1.59 -3.90 -4.16
CA LYS A 32 2.36 -2.94 -4.96
C LYS A 32 2.69 -1.71 -4.13
N ASP A 33 3.96 -1.34 -4.07
CA ASP A 33 4.46 -0.11 -3.46
C ASP A 33 4.97 0.84 -4.54
N PHE A 34 4.21 1.90 -4.79
CA PHE A 34 4.53 2.89 -5.82
C PHE A 34 5.59 3.91 -5.38
N VAL A 35 6.02 3.88 -4.11
CA VAL A 35 7.20 4.66 -3.68
C VAL A 35 8.47 3.93 -4.06
N LYS A 36 8.50 2.63 -3.81
CA LYS A 36 9.65 1.79 -4.12
C LYS A 36 9.68 1.30 -5.56
N LEU A 37 8.55 1.43 -6.26
CA LEU A 37 8.33 0.84 -7.58
C LEU A 37 8.60 -0.67 -7.55
N GLU A 38 8.05 -1.33 -6.54
CA GLU A 38 8.16 -2.78 -6.37
C GLU A 38 6.78 -3.39 -6.13
N ALA A 39 6.63 -4.64 -6.56
CA ALA A 39 5.52 -5.49 -6.21
C ALA A 39 6.03 -6.77 -5.55
N VAL A 40 5.30 -7.27 -4.57
CA VAL A 40 5.53 -8.57 -3.93
C VAL A 40 4.35 -9.46 -4.29
N ASP A 41 4.60 -10.47 -5.11
CA ASP A 41 3.62 -11.49 -5.49
C ASP A 41 3.79 -12.70 -4.58
N TYR A 42 2.82 -12.92 -3.69
CA TYR A 42 2.84 -14.00 -2.71
C TYR A 42 2.41 -15.34 -3.30
N ILE A 43 1.77 -15.35 -4.48
CA ILE A 43 1.39 -16.59 -5.17
C ILE A 43 2.61 -17.18 -5.87
N ARG A 44 3.45 -16.33 -6.46
CA ARG A 44 4.67 -16.72 -7.17
C ARG A 44 5.93 -16.70 -6.30
N ASP A 45 5.83 -16.17 -5.09
CA ASP A 45 6.95 -15.93 -4.17
C ASP A 45 8.07 -15.10 -4.82
N GLU A 46 7.70 -14.01 -5.49
CA GLU A 46 8.64 -13.17 -6.22
C GLU A 46 8.45 -11.67 -5.94
N LYS A 47 9.52 -10.92 -6.21
CA LYS A 47 9.51 -9.46 -6.23
C LYS A 47 9.69 -8.96 -7.66
N VAL A 48 8.80 -8.08 -8.09
CA VAL A 48 8.75 -7.54 -9.45
C VAL A 48 8.95 -6.04 -9.40
N ALA A 49 9.82 -5.51 -10.27
CA ALA A 49 9.95 -4.06 -10.45
C ALA A 49 8.74 -3.49 -11.19
N LEU A 50 8.23 -2.33 -10.76
CA LEU A 50 7.16 -1.61 -11.44
C LEU A 50 7.76 -0.55 -12.36
N GLU A 51 7.56 -0.70 -13.66
CA GLU A 51 7.98 0.30 -14.64
C GLU A 51 7.01 1.49 -14.63
N MET A 52 7.40 2.58 -13.96
CA MET A 52 6.65 3.82 -13.88
C MET A 52 7.59 5.02 -14.09
N PRO A 53 7.14 6.09 -14.74
CA PRO A 53 7.95 7.29 -14.96
C PRO A 53 8.21 8.11 -13.68
N THR A 54 7.41 7.89 -12.62
CA THR A 54 7.54 8.58 -11.33
C THR A 54 7.00 7.72 -10.19
N THR A 55 7.41 8.05 -8.97
CA THR A 55 6.96 7.42 -7.73
C THR A 55 5.75 8.13 -7.13
N SER A 56 4.95 7.42 -6.35
CA SER A 56 3.86 8.02 -5.57
C SER A 56 3.66 7.31 -4.23
N ASN A 57 3.25 8.03 -3.18
CA ASN A 57 2.98 7.43 -1.88
C ASN A 57 1.67 6.65 -1.85
N VAL A 58 1.64 5.53 -2.56
CA VAL A 58 0.48 4.66 -2.71
C VAL A 58 0.93 3.23 -2.44
N LEU A 59 0.13 2.52 -1.65
CA LEU A 59 0.15 1.06 -1.55
C LEU A 59 -1.11 0.50 -2.18
N GLN A 60 -0.99 -0.61 -2.90
CA GLN A 60 -2.15 -1.38 -3.37
C GLN A 60 -2.04 -2.83 -2.93
N TYR A 61 -3.09 -3.34 -2.30
CA TYR A 61 -3.19 -4.71 -1.83
C TYR A 61 -4.27 -5.36 -2.68
N PHE A 62 -3.97 -6.53 -3.21
CA PHE A 62 -4.88 -7.36 -3.97
C PHE A 62 -5.07 -8.65 -3.21
N THR A 63 -6.30 -9.12 -3.12
CA THR A 63 -6.65 -10.35 -2.41
C THR A 63 -7.09 -11.44 -3.38
N GLU A 64 -7.20 -12.65 -2.87
CA GLU A 64 -7.62 -13.83 -3.63
C GLU A 64 -9.05 -13.71 -4.18
N ASP A 65 -9.95 -13.02 -3.47
CA ASP A 65 -11.32 -12.77 -3.92
C ASP A 65 -11.43 -11.64 -4.96
N GLY A 66 -10.31 -11.06 -5.37
CA GLY A 66 -10.24 -9.97 -6.34
C GLY A 66 -10.42 -8.57 -5.76
N THR A 67 -10.54 -8.42 -4.43
CA THR A 67 -10.59 -7.10 -3.79
C THR A 67 -9.28 -6.35 -4.00
N LYS A 68 -9.37 -5.04 -4.22
CA LYS A 68 -8.21 -4.15 -4.41
C LYS A 68 -8.28 -2.96 -3.46
N LEU A 69 -7.53 -3.02 -2.37
CA LEU A 69 -7.40 -1.90 -1.44
C LEU A 69 -6.24 -0.99 -1.86
N SER A 70 -6.52 0.29 -2.13
CA SER A 70 -5.50 1.33 -2.34
C SER A 70 -5.41 2.25 -1.12
N ILE A 71 -4.20 2.45 -0.59
CA ILE A 71 -3.91 3.26 0.60
C ILE A 71 -2.99 4.42 0.22
N ARG A 72 -3.36 5.66 0.54
CA ARG A 72 -2.52 6.84 0.28
C ARG A 72 -2.77 7.99 1.26
N PRO A 73 -1.76 8.80 1.63
CA PRO A 73 -1.99 10.06 2.32
C PRO A 73 -2.59 11.11 1.37
N SER A 74 -3.32 12.06 1.93
CA SER A 74 -3.75 13.27 1.22
C SER A 74 -2.58 14.26 1.14
N GLY A 75 -2.39 14.90 -0.01
CA GLY A 75 -1.29 15.86 -0.21
C GLY A 75 -1.54 17.25 0.39
N THR A 76 -2.79 17.56 0.75
CA THR A 76 -3.19 18.92 1.19
C THR A 76 -3.65 18.99 2.64
N GLU A 77 -4.06 17.86 3.23
CA GLU A 77 -4.59 17.79 4.59
C GLU A 77 -4.03 16.55 5.29
N PRO A 78 -3.88 16.54 6.62
CA PRO A 78 -3.47 15.36 7.36
C PRO A 78 -4.64 14.36 7.40
N LYS A 79 -4.87 13.66 6.28
CA LYS A 79 -5.83 12.57 6.13
C LYS A 79 -5.21 11.43 5.34
N ILE A 80 -5.54 10.20 5.71
CA ILE A 80 -5.25 9.01 4.91
C ILE A 80 -6.52 8.58 4.16
N LYS A 81 -6.39 8.11 2.93
CA LYS A 81 -7.49 7.68 2.05
C LYS A 81 -7.36 6.20 1.73
N PHE A 82 -8.48 5.51 1.80
CA PHE A 82 -8.64 4.11 1.42
C PHE A 82 -9.65 4.01 0.28
N TYR A 83 -9.34 3.19 -0.72
CA TYR A 83 -10.22 2.90 -1.86
C TYR A 83 -10.30 1.38 -2.03
N ILE A 84 -11.50 0.84 -2.20
CA ILE A 84 -11.76 -0.60 -2.42
C ILE A 84 -12.33 -0.78 -3.84
#